data_AF-A0A9E2AEP1-F1
#
_entry.id   AF-A0A9E2AEP1-F1
#
_cell.length_a   1.000
_cell.length_b   1.000
_cell.length_c   1.000
_cell.angle_alpha   90.00
_cell.angle_beta   90.00
_cell.angle_gamma   90.00
#
_symmetry.space_group_name_H-M   'P 1'
#
loop_
_entity.id
_entity.type
_entity.pdbx_description
1 polymer ?
#
loop_
_entity_poly.entity_id
_entity_poly.type
_entity_poly.pdbx_seq_one_letter_code
_entity_poly.pdbx_strand_id
1 'polypeptide(L)'
;SGLRVTAGKAFIHERVADVDFRITGQNFFQVNTAGADALVELVRDALQPEGTDTLLDAYAGGGLFSATVGASCSHTLAVESHPGGVADLKHNAPEAEPIKARVEHIEGGNWDIVVADPPRAGLRAAGVGAITAPRPRAVALVSCDAASLARDSRLMIDAGYTLVEVTPVDLFPQTFHIEAVARFEATDS
;
A
#
# COMPACT_ATOMS: atom_id res chain seq x y z
N SER A 1 -25.48 -8.67 9.76
CA SER A 1 -25.26 -9.27 11.08
C SER A 1 -23.97 -8.70 11.62
N GLY A 2 -24.04 -7.71 12.53
CA GLY A 2 -22.86 -6.98 13.02
C GLY A 2 -22.30 -7.59 14.30
N LEU A 3 -20.97 -7.65 14.42
CA LEU A 3 -20.30 -8.12 15.64
C LEU A 3 -20.68 -7.23 16.84
N ARG A 4 -20.99 -7.86 17.98
CA ARG A 4 -21.25 -7.20 19.25
C ARG A 4 -20.12 -7.55 20.22
N VAL A 5 -19.31 -6.56 20.58
CA VAL A 5 -18.18 -6.70 21.52
C VAL A 5 -18.72 -6.66 22.95
N THR A 6 -18.34 -7.63 23.78
CA THR A 6 -18.84 -7.77 25.17
C THR A 6 -17.79 -7.57 26.28
N ALA A 7 -16.48 -7.52 25.99
CA ALA A 7 -15.42 -6.88 26.80
C ALA A 7 -14.05 -6.97 26.10
N GLY A 8 -13.18 -5.95 26.25
CA GLY A 8 -11.84 -5.86 25.63
C GLY A 8 -11.81 -5.07 24.31
N LYS A 9 -10.66 -4.46 23.96
CA LYS A 9 -10.45 -3.89 22.61
C LYS A 9 -10.42 -5.07 21.62
N ALA A 10 -11.39 -5.15 20.71
CA ALA A 10 -11.46 -6.26 19.75
C ALA A 10 -10.40 -6.09 18.65
N PHE A 11 -9.37 -6.93 18.68
CA PHE A 11 -8.40 -7.08 17.60
C PHE A 11 -8.31 -8.56 17.19
N ILE A 12 -7.96 -8.80 15.93
CA ILE A 12 -7.61 -10.11 15.40
C ILE A 12 -6.09 -10.12 15.15
N HIS A 13 -5.46 -11.28 15.33
CA HIS A 13 -4.07 -11.52 14.93
C HIS A 13 -4.05 -12.37 13.67
N GLU A 14 -3.29 -11.95 12.66
CA GLU A 14 -3.04 -12.71 11.43
C GLU A 14 -1.56 -12.73 11.12
N ARG A 15 -1.07 -13.81 10.49
CA ARG A 15 0.34 -13.94 10.09
C ARG A 15 0.44 -13.85 8.57
N VAL A 16 1.14 -12.83 8.08
CA VAL A 16 1.35 -12.59 6.63
C VAL A 16 2.84 -12.36 6.41
N ALA A 17 3.43 -13.05 5.43
CA ALA A 17 4.87 -12.99 5.10
C ALA A 17 5.76 -13.04 6.37
N ASP A 18 5.45 -13.98 7.28
CA ASP A 18 6.11 -14.19 8.57
C ASP A 18 6.01 -13.08 9.63
N VAL A 19 5.18 -12.07 9.40
CA VAL A 19 4.88 -10.99 10.35
C VAL A 19 3.52 -11.21 11.00
N ASP A 20 3.46 -11.08 12.33
CA ASP A 20 2.21 -11.13 13.09
C ASP A 20 1.55 -9.74 13.15
N PHE A 21 0.44 -9.59 12.46
CA PHE A 21 -0.34 -8.36 12.38
C PHE A 21 -1.43 -8.33 13.44
N ARG A 22 -1.58 -7.18 14.10
CA ARG A 22 -2.78 -6.81 14.86
C ARG A 22 -3.68 -5.97 13.98
N ILE A 23 -4.96 -6.34 13.95
CA ILE A 23 -5.99 -5.68 13.16
C ILE A 23 -7.11 -5.22 14.09
N THR A 24 -7.32 -3.91 14.19
CA THR A 24 -8.42 -3.31 14.97
C THR A 24 -9.48 -2.71 14.05
N GLY A 25 -10.75 -3.09 14.26
CA GLY A 25 -11.91 -2.51 13.55
C GLY A 25 -12.16 -3.09 12.14
N GLN A 26 -13.25 -2.65 11.50
CA GLN A 26 -13.75 -3.16 10.20
C GLN A 26 -12.87 -2.82 8.97
N ASN A 27 -11.63 -2.38 9.18
CA ASN A 27 -10.72 -2.09 8.09
C ASN A 27 -10.23 -3.42 7.52
N PHE A 28 -10.97 -3.93 6.53
CA PHE A 28 -10.51 -4.51 5.25
C PHE A 28 -9.13 -5.19 5.21
N PHE A 29 -8.67 -5.81 6.30
CA PHE A 29 -7.58 -6.74 6.21
C PHE A 29 -8.08 -7.88 5.34
N GLN A 30 -7.28 -8.18 4.33
CA GLN A 30 -7.69 -9.06 3.26
C GLN A 30 -8.14 -10.37 3.88
N VAL A 31 -9.42 -10.69 3.68
CA VAL A 31 -10.13 -11.82 4.33
C VAL A 31 -9.49 -13.17 3.98
N ASN A 32 -8.42 -13.14 3.18
CA ASN A 32 -7.63 -14.24 2.71
C ASN A 32 -6.14 -13.93 2.93
N THR A 33 -5.52 -14.55 3.94
CA THR A 33 -4.09 -14.46 4.26
C THR A 33 -3.20 -14.83 3.07
N ALA A 34 -3.56 -15.88 2.30
CA ALA A 34 -2.81 -16.26 1.09
C ALA A 34 -2.87 -15.18 0.00
N GLY A 35 -3.93 -14.39 0.03
CA GLY A 35 -4.09 -13.20 -0.79
C GLY A 35 -3.14 -12.07 -0.45
N ALA A 36 -3.01 -11.80 0.86
CA ALA A 36 -2.08 -10.79 1.36
C ALA A 36 -0.62 -11.19 1.08
N ASP A 37 -0.28 -12.48 1.23
CA ASP A 37 1.04 -13.00 0.84
C ASP A 37 1.33 -12.75 -0.65
N ALA A 38 0.39 -13.08 -1.53
CA ALA A 38 0.53 -12.87 -2.97
C ALA A 38 0.71 -11.38 -3.34
N LEU A 39 -0.01 -10.47 -2.67
CA LEU A 39 0.20 -9.04 -2.88
C LEU A 39 1.56 -8.56 -2.39
N VAL A 40 2.03 -9.04 -1.24
CA VAL A 40 3.37 -8.71 -0.73
C VAL A 40 4.44 -9.18 -1.70
N GLU A 41 4.32 -10.38 -2.26
CA GLU A 41 5.22 -10.90 -3.29
C GLU A 41 5.21 -10.04 -4.55
N LEU A 42 4.02 -9.72 -5.08
CA LEU A 42 3.90 -8.89 -6.29
C LEU A 42 4.42 -7.48 -6.10
N VAL A 43 4.18 -6.85 -4.94
CA VAL A 43 4.74 -5.53 -4.63
C VAL A 43 6.25 -5.61 -4.48
N ARG A 44 6.79 -6.65 -3.84
CA ARG A 44 8.23 -6.86 -3.72
C ARG A 44 8.88 -7.03 -5.10
N ASP A 45 8.26 -7.80 -5.98
CA ASP A 45 8.75 -8.01 -7.35
C ASP A 45 8.66 -6.75 -8.21
N ALA A 46 7.60 -5.96 -8.03
CA ALA A 46 7.41 -4.69 -8.72
C ALA A 46 8.44 -3.63 -8.29
N LEU A 47 8.76 -3.56 -7.00
CA LEU A 47 9.64 -2.51 -6.45
C LEU A 47 11.11 -2.91 -6.40
N GLN A 48 11.40 -4.20 -6.23
CA GLN A 48 12.75 -4.75 -6.05
C GLN A 48 13.52 -3.94 -5.00
N PRO A 49 13.07 -3.94 -3.72
CA PRO A 49 13.65 -3.10 -2.69
C PRO A 49 15.11 -3.45 -2.40
N GLU A 50 15.94 -2.43 -2.31
CA GLU A 50 17.35 -2.50 -1.94
C GLU A 50 17.57 -1.93 -0.53
N GLY A 51 18.60 -2.40 0.16
CA GLY A 51 18.90 -1.97 1.54
C GLY A 51 19.26 -0.48 1.69
N THR A 52 19.41 0.26 0.59
CA THR A 52 19.63 1.71 0.55
C THR A 52 18.36 2.50 0.24
N ASP A 53 17.28 1.85 -0.21
CA ASP A 53 16.07 2.54 -0.60
C ASP A 53 15.37 3.14 0.62
N THR A 54 14.69 4.26 0.40
CA THR A 54 13.60 4.75 1.24
C THR A 54 12.26 4.39 0.60
N LEU A 55 11.45 3.60 1.31
CA LEU A 55 10.09 3.25 0.89
C LEU A 55 9.10 4.30 1.36
N LEU A 56 8.20 4.73 0.47
CA LEU A 56 6.93 5.36 0.85
C LEU A 56 5.81 4.32 0.76
N ASP A 57 5.18 4.01 1.90
CA ASP A 57 3.93 3.26 1.99
C ASP A 57 2.75 4.26 2.06
N ALA A 58 2.16 4.53 0.90
CA ALA A 58 1.06 5.47 0.75
C ALA A 58 -0.28 4.76 0.99
N TYR A 59 -1.09 5.32 1.91
CA TYR A 59 -2.33 4.70 2.41
C TYR A 59 -2.03 3.43 3.22
N ALA A 60 -1.04 3.50 4.11
CA ALA A 60 -0.42 2.35 4.77
C ALA A 60 -1.38 1.50 5.61
N GLY A 61 -2.55 2.01 6.02
CA GLY A 61 -3.52 1.26 6.78
C GLY A 61 -2.93 0.71 8.08
N GLY A 62 -2.96 -0.61 8.23
CA GLY A 62 -2.35 -1.34 9.34
C GLY A 62 -0.85 -1.64 9.19
N GLY A 63 -0.21 -1.20 8.11
CA GLY A 63 1.22 -1.34 7.87
C GLY A 63 1.65 -2.64 7.18
N LEU A 64 0.80 -3.23 6.33
CA LEU A 64 1.10 -4.50 5.64
C LEU A 64 2.43 -4.42 4.87
N PHE A 65 2.55 -3.44 3.97
CA PHE A 65 3.75 -3.29 3.15
C PHE A 65 4.90 -2.66 3.94
N SER A 66 4.59 -1.75 4.87
CA SER A 66 5.57 -1.20 5.81
C SER A 66 6.33 -2.29 6.59
N ALA A 67 5.63 -3.30 7.10
CA ALA A 67 6.25 -4.37 7.90
C ALA A 67 6.92 -5.45 7.04
N THR A 68 6.50 -5.63 5.78
CA THR A 68 6.99 -6.74 4.93
C THR A 68 7.99 -6.27 3.87
N VAL A 69 7.60 -5.33 3.01
CA VAL A 69 8.46 -4.77 1.95
C VAL A 69 9.44 -3.77 2.56
N GLY A 70 8.96 -2.92 3.49
CA GLY A 70 9.78 -1.93 4.18
C GLY A 70 10.92 -2.52 5.00
N ALA A 71 10.80 -3.77 5.46
CA ALA A 71 11.87 -4.49 6.17
C ALA A 71 13.13 -4.73 5.33
N SER A 72 13.05 -4.59 3.99
CA SER A 72 14.20 -4.69 3.08
C SER A 72 14.82 -3.33 2.73
N CYS A 73 14.24 -2.23 3.22
CA CYS A 73 14.65 -0.86 2.91
C CYS A 73 15.46 -0.25 4.07
N SER A 74 16.21 0.82 3.79
CA SER A 74 16.92 1.57 4.85
C SER A 74 15.96 2.36 5.74
N HIS A 75 14.87 2.85 5.15
CA HIS A 75 13.88 3.68 5.81
C HIS A 75 12.50 3.46 5.19
N THR A 76 11.45 3.56 6.01
CA THR A 76 10.07 3.43 5.55
C THR A 76 9.24 4.57 6.10
N LEU A 77 8.68 5.40 5.21
CA LEU A 77 7.70 6.43 5.50
C LEU A 77 6.29 5.88 5.26
N ALA A 78 5.46 5.82 6.29
CA ALA A 78 4.13 5.20 6.21
C ALA A 78 3.03 6.23 6.44
N VAL A 79 2.29 6.58 5.38
CA VAL A 79 1.26 7.64 5.42
C VAL A 79 -0.12 7.04 5.67
N GLU A 80 -0.71 7.35 6.82
CA GLU A 80 -2.05 6.90 7.19
C GLU A 80 -2.82 8.01 7.91
N SER A 81 -4.06 8.27 7.48
CA SER A 81 -4.88 9.38 7.98
C SER A 81 -5.79 8.98 9.14
N HIS A 82 -6.21 7.72 9.19
CA HIS A 82 -7.16 7.19 10.15
C HIS A 82 -6.47 6.82 11.47
N PRO A 83 -6.93 7.34 12.63
CA PRO A 83 -6.30 7.06 13.92
C PRO A 83 -6.21 5.57 14.27
N GLY A 84 -7.20 4.76 13.86
CA GLY A 84 -7.17 3.30 14.04
C GLY A 84 -6.05 2.64 13.24
N GLY A 85 -5.94 3.00 11.95
CA GLY A 85 -4.86 2.53 11.07
C GLY A 85 -3.47 2.90 11.62
N VAL A 86 -3.26 4.17 11.99
CA VAL A 86 -1.99 4.61 12.61
C VAL A 86 -1.63 3.81 13.86
N ALA A 87 -2.62 3.44 14.68
CA ALA A 87 -2.37 2.69 15.91
C ALA A 87 -1.92 1.24 15.60
N ASP A 88 -2.48 0.61 14.57
CA ASP A 88 -2.08 -0.72 14.11
C ASP A 88 -0.77 -0.70 13.34
N LEU A 89 -0.58 0.28 12.44
CA LEU A 89 0.69 0.54 11.77
C LEU A 89 1.86 0.61 12.76
N LYS A 90 1.74 1.41 13.82
CA LYS A 90 2.77 1.52 14.86
C LYS A 90 3.05 0.22 15.62
N HIS A 91 2.07 -0.67 15.67
CA HIS A 91 2.23 -1.96 16.33
C HIS A 91 2.85 -3.00 15.39
N ASN A 92 2.43 -3.02 14.14
CA ASN A 92 2.79 -4.03 13.15
C ASN A 92 4.14 -3.71 12.47
N ALA A 93 4.44 -2.42 12.28
CA ALA A 93 5.67 -1.93 11.65
C ALA A 93 6.36 -0.91 12.57
N PRO A 94 6.92 -1.34 13.72
CA PRO A 94 7.52 -0.41 14.69
C PRO A 94 8.74 0.35 14.16
N GLU A 95 9.41 -0.18 13.13
CA GLU A 95 10.57 0.45 12.46
C GLU A 95 10.16 1.49 11.40
N ALA A 96 8.90 1.53 10.98
CA ALA A 96 8.41 2.51 10.01
C ALA A 96 8.12 3.85 10.70
N GLU A 97 8.42 4.96 10.02
CA GLU A 97 8.06 6.31 10.46
C GLU A 97 6.60 6.63 10.06
N PRO A 98 5.66 6.75 11.01
CA PRO A 98 4.26 6.97 10.70
C PRO A 98 3.97 8.46 10.49
N ILE A 99 3.51 8.81 9.29
CA ILE A 99 3.04 10.15 8.94
C ILE A 99 1.51 10.17 9.03
N LYS A 100 0.98 10.84 10.06
CA LYS A 100 -0.47 11.01 10.23
C LYS A 100 -1.02 12.11 9.33
N ALA A 101 -1.21 11.80 8.06
CA ALA A 101 -1.71 12.72 7.05
C ALA A 101 -2.55 12.00 6.00
N ARG A 102 -3.24 12.77 5.15
CA ARG A 102 -3.72 12.26 3.88
C ARG A 102 -2.57 12.29 2.88
N VAL A 103 -2.44 11.27 2.04
CA VAL A 103 -1.40 11.21 1.00
C VAL A 103 -1.46 12.42 0.08
N GLU A 104 -2.65 12.92 -0.24
CA GLU A 104 -2.80 14.10 -1.10
C GLU A 104 -2.23 15.40 -0.49
N HIS A 105 -1.88 15.40 0.80
CA HIS A 105 -1.38 16.56 1.55
C HIS A 105 0.07 16.39 2.02
N ILE A 106 0.77 15.32 1.64
CA ILE A 106 2.20 15.24 1.94
C ILE A 106 2.94 16.17 0.98
N GLU A 107 3.86 16.97 1.53
CA GLU A 107 4.63 17.94 0.76
C GLU A 107 6.09 17.50 0.70
N GLY A 108 6.54 17.14 -0.50
CA GLY A 108 7.91 16.70 -0.72
C GLY A 108 8.30 15.46 0.10
N GLY A 109 9.61 15.24 0.18
CA GLY A 109 10.22 14.07 0.81
C GLY A 109 11.31 13.50 -0.08
N ASN A 110 11.95 12.44 0.39
CA ASN A 110 12.90 11.66 -0.38
C ASN A 110 12.52 10.20 -0.24
N TRP A 111 12.07 9.59 -1.32
CA TRP A 111 11.77 8.16 -1.39
C TRP A 111 12.14 7.65 -2.77
N ASP A 112 12.74 6.47 -2.79
CA ASP A 112 13.25 5.85 -4.00
C ASP A 112 12.16 4.97 -4.63
N ILE A 113 11.33 4.35 -3.79
CA ILE A 113 10.25 3.45 -4.22
C ILE A 113 8.95 3.76 -3.47
N VAL A 114 7.82 3.49 -4.12
CA VAL A 114 6.49 3.72 -3.54
C VAL A 114 5.62 2.49 -3.69
N VAL A 115 4.96 2.09 -2.61
CA VAL A 115 3.72 1.29 -2.71
C VAL A 115 2.54 2.19 -2.39
N ALA A 116 1.48 2.10 -3.18
CA ALA A 116 0.24 2.84 -2.96
C ALA A 116 -0.97 1.91 -3.03
N ASP A 117 -1.72 1.82 -1.93
CA ASP A 117 -2.96 1.03 -1.82
C ASP A 117 -4.16 1.93 -1.46
N PRO A 118 -4.60 2.80 -2.40
CA PRO A 118 -5.67 3.73 -2.14
C PRO A 118 -7.03 3.04 -1.95
N PRO A 119 -8.02 3.72 -1.34
CA PRO A 119 -9.40 3.25 -1.35
C PRO A 119 -9.93 3.14 -2.80
N ARG A 120 -11.09 2.50 -3.00
CA ARG A 120 -11.79 2.32 -4.30
C ARG A 120 -11.87 3.57 -5.20
N ALA A 121 -11.77 4.77 -4.63
CA ALA A 121 -11.74 6.01 -5.40
C ALA A 121 -10.44 6.19 -6.22
N GLY A 122 -9.38 5.43 -5.92
CA GLY A 122 -8.03 5.57 -6.47
C GLY A 122 -7.28 6.79 -5.93
N LEU A 123 -6.08 7.02 -6.48
CA LEU A 123 -5.17 8.13 -6.16
C LEU A 123 -5.71 9.49 -6.62
N ARG A 124 -6.26 9.54 -7.84
CA ARG A 124 -6.56 10.78 -8.57
C ARG A 124 -5.30 11.65 -8.76
N ALA A 125 -5.48 12.80 -9.41
CA ALA A 125 -4.36 13.69 -9.76
C ALA A 125 -3.55 14.17 -8.54
N ALA A 126 -4.22 14.45 -7.41
CA ALA A 126 -3.54 14.91 -6.20
C ALA A 126 -2.68 13.80 -5.57
N GLY A 127 -3.20 12.56 -5.49
CA GLY A 127 -2.44 11.42 -4.96
C GLY A 127 -1.26 11.06 -5.85
N VAL A 128 -1.47 11.00 -7.17
CA VAL A 128 -0.38 10.76 -8.13
C VAL A 128 0.71 11.84 -8.00
N GLY A 129 0.32 13.12 -8.05
CA GLY A 129 1.28 14.21 -7.94
C GLY A 129 2.09 14.18 -6.64
N ALA A 130 1.45 13.84 -5.52
CA ALA A 130 2.12 13.72 -4.23
C ALA A 130 3.16 12.60 -4.24
N ILE A 131 2.82 11.38 -4.66
CA ILE A 131 3.75 10.24 -4.60
C ILE A 131 4.86 10.30 -5.65
N THR A 132 4.63 10.97 -6.78
CA THR A 132 5.63 11.09 -7.85
C THR A 132 6.52 12.33 -7.73
N ALA A 133 6.24 13.25 -6.80
CA ALA A 133 6.94 14.53 -6.72
C ALA A 133 8.47 14.38 -6.55
N PRO A 134 8.98 13.48 -5.68
CA PRO A 134 10.43 13.23 -5.57
C PRO A 134 11.02 12.36 -6.69
N ARG A 135 10.20 11.94 -7.66
CA ARG A 135 10.59 11.07 -8.79
C ARG A 135 11.18 9.72 -8.34
N PRO A 136 10.46 8.91 -7.54
CA PRO A 136 10.88 7.55 -7.23
C PRO A 136 11.13 6.73 -8.50
N ARG A 137 12.11 5.83 -8.46
CA ARG A 137 12.47 4.96 -9.58
C ARG A 137 11.37 3.97 -9.93
N ALA A 138 10.59 3.53 -8.94
CA ALA A 138 9.51 2.56 -9.12
C ALA A 138 8.30 2.84 -8.22
N VAL A 139 7.11 2.53 -8.74
CA VAL A 139 5.84 2.63 -8.02
C VAL A 139 5.02 1.36 -8.25
N ALA A 140 4.54 0.75 -7.16
CA ALA A 140 3.57 -0.33 -7.18
C ALA A 140 2.20 0.23 -6.75
N LEU A 141 1.23 0.22 -7.67
CA LEU A 141 -0.13 0.65 -7.40
C LEU A 141 -1.02 -0.58 -7.21
N VAL A 142 -1.53 -0.76 -6.00
CA VAL A 142 -2.53 -1.79 -5.65
C VAL A 142 -3.92 -1.19 -5.88
N SER A 143 -4.84 -1.95 -6.48
CA SER A 143 -6.20 -1.47 -6.73
C SER A 143 -7.23 -2.58 -6.82
N CYS A 144 -8.34 -2.37 -6.13
CA CYS A 144 -9.52 -3.23 -6.14
C CYS A 144 -10.58 -2.84 -7.18
N ASP A 145 -10.33 -1.80 -7.98
CA ASP A 145 -11.27 -1.23 -8.95
C ASP A 145 -10.57 -0.89 -10.26
N ALA A 146 -10.88 -1.67 -11.31
CA ALA A 146 -10.25 -1.53 -12.62
C ALA A 146 -10.44 -0.15 -13.28
N ALA A 147 -11.55 0.53 -13.01
CA ALA A 147 -11.81 1.86 -13.59
C ALA A 147 -10.90 2.93 -12.96
N SER A 148 -10.74 2.88 -11.64
CA SER A 148 -9.81 3.74 -10.90
C SER A 148 -8.36 3.46 -11.30
N LEU A 149 -7.98 2.18 -11.42
CA LEU A 149 -6.65 1.76 -11.86
C LEU A 149 -6.32 2.30 -13.26
N ALA A 150 -7.24 2.15 -14.23
CA ALA A 150 -7.03 2.63 -15.59
C ALA A 150 -6.84 4.16 -15.64
N ARG A 151 -7.66 4.91 -14.90
CA ARG A 151 -7.53 6.38 -14.79
C ARG A 151 -6.21 6.78 -14.15
N ASP A 152 -5.85 6.16 -13.02
CA ASP A 152 -4.64 6.54 -12.31
C ASP A 152 -3.38 6.10 -13.05
N SER A 153 -3.43 4.97 -13.78
CA SER A 153 -2.37 4.57 -14.71
C SER A 153 -2.12 5.65 -15.77
N ARG A 154 -3.19 6.26 -16.31
CA ARG A 154 -3.05 7.37 -17.25
C ARG A 154 -2.35 8.57 -16.61
N LEU A 155 -2.74 8.92 -15.38
CA LEU A 155 -2.13 10.02 -14.64
C LEU A 155 -0.65 9.75 -14.31
N MET A 156 -0.29 8.52 -13.95
CA MET A 156 1.10 8.09 -13.75
C MET A 156 1.92 8.25 -15.04
N ILE A 157 1.36 7.85 -16.19
CA ILE A 157 2.00 8.03 -17.49
C ILE A 157 2.22 9.52 -17.79
N ASP A 158 1.20 10.35 -17.59
CA ASP A 158 1.31 11.79 -17.77
C ASP A 158 2.33 12.43 -16.78
N ALA A 159 2.61 11.79 -15.64
CA ALA A 159 3.63 12.18 -14.67
C ALA A 159 5.06 11.68 -15.00
N GLY A 160 5.24 10.97 -16.12
CA GLY A 160 6.55 10.51 -16.59
C GLY A 160 6.93 9.09 -16.14
N TYR A 161 5.93 8.22 -15.95
CA TYR A 161 6.15 6.80 -15.67
C TYR A 161 5.71 5.91 -16.84
N THR A 162 6.34 4.76 -16.97
CA THR A 162 5.92 3.69 -17.88
C THR A 162 5.20 2.61 -17.08
N LEU A 163 4.00 2.22 -17.53
CA LEU A 163 3.32 1.03 -17.01
C LEU A 163 4.01 -0.22 -17.58
N VAL A 164 4.69 -0.98 -16.74
CA VAL A 164 5.49 -2.15 -17.13
C VAL A 164 4.64 -3.40 -17.14
N GLU A 165 3.83 -3.59 -16.09
CA GLU A 165 3.04 -4.80 -15.88
C GLU A 165 1.80 -4.49 -15.04
N VAL A 166 0.72 -5.25 -15.27
CA VAL A 166 -0.46 -5.30 -14.40
C VAL A 166 -0.78 -6.77 -14.12
N THR A 167 -0.74 -7.16 -12.85
CA THR A 167 -1.03 -8.52 -12.42
C THR A 167 -2.32 -8.54 -11.59
N PRO A 168 -3.42 -9.11 -12.11
CA PRO A 168 -4.63 -9.31 -11.33
C PRO A 168 -4.44 -10.44 -10.31
N VAL A 169 -5.01 -10.26 -9.13
CA VAL A 169 -5.01 -11.22 -8.01
C VAL A 169 -6.45 -11.50 -7.63
N ASP A 170 -6.86 -12.75 -7.77
CA ASP A 170 -8.17 -13.20 -7.31
C ASP A 170 -8.15 -13.46 -5.80
N LEU A 171 -8.35 -12.39 -5.03
CA LEU A 171 -8.47 -12.48 -3.58
C LEU A 171 -9.80 -13.08 -3.11
N PHE A 172 -10.81 -13.05 -3.98
CA PHE A 172 -12.18 -13.40 -3.65
C PHE A 172 -12.80 -14.25 -4.76
N PRO A 173 -12.37 -15.52 -4.88
CA PRO A 173 -12.93 -16.42 -5.87
C PRO A 173 -14.46 -16.48 -5.73
N GLN A 174 -15.16 -16.46 -6.88
CA GLN A 174 -16.62 -16.41 -6.96
C GLN A 174 -17.27 -15.05 -6.61
N THR A 175 -16.48 -13.97 -6.51
CA THR A 175 -16.99 -12.60 -6.44
C THR A 175 -16.56 -11.77 -7.65
N PHE A 176 -17.06 -10.54 -7.75
CA PHE A 176 -16.63 -9.59 -8.78
C PHE A 176 -15.39 -8.77 -8.35
N HIS A 177 -14.87 -8.98 -7.14
CA HIS A 177 -13.72 -8.26 -6.63
C HIS A 177 -12.42 -8.89 -7.12
N ILE A 178 -11.66 -8.13 -7.91
CA ILE A 178 -10.31 -8.48 -8.36
C ILE A 178 -9.40 -7.37 -7.85
N GLU A 179 -8.37 -7.75 -7.09
CA GLU A 179 -7.27 -6.84 -6.85
C GLU A 179 -6.32 -6.88 -8.04
N ALA A 180 -5.57 -5.81 -8.26
CA ALA A 180 -4.49 -5.78 -9.23
C ALA A 180 -3.31 -5.00 -8.69
N VAL A 181 -2.11 -5.48 -9.00
CA VAL A 181 -0.86 -4.75 -8.76
C VAL A 181 -0.35 -4.27 -10.11
N ALA A 182 -0.20 -2.96 -10.26
CA ALA A 182 0.40 -2.34 -11.43
C ALA A 182 1.81 -1.82 -11.09
N ARG A 183 2.80 -2.27 -11.86
CA ARG A 183 4.20 -1.85 -11.77
C ARG A 183 4.44 -0.68 -12.70
N PHE A 184 4.95 0.42 -12.14
CA PHE A 184 5.39 1.59 -12.88
C PHE A 184 6.87 1.84 -12.63
N GLU A 185 7.58 2.24 -13.69
CA GLU A 185 8.97 2.67 -13.61
C GLU A 185 9.10 4.10 -14.14
N ALA A 186 9.98 4.89 -13.54
CA ALA A 186 10.27 6.23 -14.05
C ALA A 186 10.83 6.12 -15.47
N THR A 187 10.30 6.92 -16.40
CA THR A 187 10.80 6.91 -17.77
C THR A 187 12.17 7.58 -17.82
N ASP A 188 13.18 6.86 -18.29
CA ASP A 188 14.52 7.40 -18.55
C ASP A 188 14.41 8.66 -19.42
N SER A 189 14.96 9.77 -18.93
CA SER A 189 15.00 11.07 -19.62
C SER A 189 16.38 11.34 -20.17
#